data_AF-A0ABD0RTV7-F1
#
_entry.id   AF-A0ABD0RTV7-F1
#
_cell.length_a   1.000
_cell.length_b   1.000
_cell.length_c   1.000
_cell.angle_alpha   90.00
_cell.angle_beta   90.00
_cell.angle_gamma   90.00
#
_symmetry.space_group_name_H-M   'P 1'
#
loop_
_entity.id
_entity.type
_entity.pdbx_description
1 polymer ?
#
loop_
_entity_poly.entity_id
_entity_poly.type
_entity_poly.pdbx_seq_one_letter_code
_entity_poly.pdbx_strand_id
1 'polypeptide(L)' 'KTLNVSESTTGRFAASLASLKDLNGDSLSDVAVGAPLEDEGVVYIYLGDGTLGINPKHAPQ' A
#
# COMPACT_ATOMS: atom_id res chain seq x y z
N LYS A 1 6.05 -19.42 -0.74
CA LYS A 1 6.79 -18.32 -1.40
C LYS A 1 6.98 -17.25 -0.33
N THR A 2 8.08 -17.33 0.41
CA THR A 2 8.36 -16.41 1.52
C THR A 2 8.93 -15.13 0.90
N LEU A 3 8.24 -14.01 1.07
CA LEU A 3 8.72 -12.73 0.56
C LEU A 3 9.79 -12.24 1.53
N ASN A 4 11.04 -12.24 1.09
CA ASN A 4 12.15 -11.61 1.79
C ASN A 4 11.87 -10.11 1.80
N VAL A 5 11.27 -9.61 2.87
CA VAL A 5 11.07 -8.18 3.01
C VAL A 5 12.34 -7.58 3.60
N SER A 6 13.20 -7.10 2.71
CA SER A 6 14.28 -6.18 3.06
C SER A 6 13.64 -4.80 3.29
N GLU A 7 12.75 -4.68 4.28
CA GLU A 7 12.15 -3.39 4.59
C GLU A 7 13.25 -2.45 5.04
N SER A 8 13.37 -1.32 4.34
CA SER A 8 13.94 -0.12 4.95
C SER A 8 13.10 0.18 6.19
N THR A 9 13.48 -0.40 7.33
CA THR A 9 12.76 -0.30 8.60
C THR A 9 12.71 1.15 9.12
N THR A 10 13.45 2.03 8.45
CA THR A 10 13.55 3.46 8.72
C THR A 10 12.35 4.24 8.19
N GLY A 11 11.68 3.79 7.13
CA GLY A 11 10.61 4.53 6.44
C GLY A 11 9.28 4.63 7.20
N ARG A 12 9.09 3.80 8.24
CA ARG A 12 7.82 3.60 8.96
C ARG A 12 6.65 3.37 8.01
N PHE A 13 6.83 2.43 7.07
CA PHE A 13 5.75 1.93 6.26
C PHE A 13 4.57 1.47 7.14
N ALA A 14 3.35 1.75 6.70
CA ALA A 14 2.12 1.54 7.47
C ALA A 14 2.02 2.33 8.80
N ALA A 15 2.73 3.44 8.94
CA ALA A 15 2.52 4.37 10.07
C ALA A 15 1.12 5.01 10.05
N SER A 16 0.49 5.08 8.88
CA SER A 16 -0.89 5.54 8.72
C SER A 16 -1.60 4.71 7.65
N LEU A 17 -2.89 4.45 7.89
CA LEU A 17 -3.75 3.67 7.01
C LEU A 17 -5.06 4.44 6.80
N ALA A 18 -5.50 4.53 5.55
CA ALA A 18 -6.77 5.12 5.20
C ALA A 18 -7.52 4.23 4.21
N SER A 19 -8.78 3.91 4.53
CA SER A 19 -9.70 3.32 3.56
C SER A 19 -10.11 4.39 2.56
N LEU A 20 -9.88 4.14 1.28
CA LEU A 20 -10.29 5.00 0.19
C LEU A 20 -11.55 4.42 -0.46
N LYS A 21 -12.34 5.30 -1.07
CA LYS A 21 -13.32 4.85 -2.06
C LYS A 21 -12.57 4.36 -3.30
N ASP A 22 -13.26 3.62 -4.15
CA ASP A 22 -12.83 3.27 -5.49
C ASP A 22 -12.24 4.48 -6.25
N LEU A 23 -10.92 4.46 -6.47
CA LEU A 23 -10.18 5.47 -7.22
C LEU A 23 -10.03 5.13 -8.70
N ASN A 24 -10.05 3.84 -9.06
CA ASN A 24 -9.80 3.38 -10.43
C ASN A 24 -11.08 3.04 -11.21
N GLY A 25 -12.25 3.06 -10.56
CA GLY A 25 -13.56 2.80 -11.14
C GLY A 25 -13.95 1.32 -11.22
N ASP A 26 -13.26 0.42 -10.50
CA ASP A 26 -13.52 -1.02 -10.56
C ASP A 26 -14.60 -1.53 -9.58
N SER A 27 -15.27 -0.60 -8.89
CA SER A 27 -16.27 -0.85 -7.84
C SER A 27 -15.73 -1.51 -6.58
N LEU A 28 -14.41 -1.53 -6.37
CA LEU A 28 -13.76 -2.01 -5.16
C LEU A 28 -13.16 -0.85 -4.37
N SER A 29 -13.10 -1.00 -3.05
CA SER A 29 -12.48 0.03 -2.19
C SER A 29 -10.97 -0.12 -2.19
N ASP A 30 -10.28 1.01 -2.28
CA ASP A 30 -8.81 1.07 -2.29
C ASP A 30 -8.27 1.40 -0.89
N VAL A 31 -6.95 1.30 -0.71
CA VAL A 31 -6.29 1.60 0.56
C VAL A 31 -5.07 2.49 0.33
N ALA A 32 -4.94 3.52 1.15
CA ALA A 32 -3.73 4.33 1.26
C ALA A 32 -2.89 3.89 2.46
N VAL A 33 -1.58 3.77 2.25
CA VAL A 33 -0.61 3.44 3.30
C VAL A 33 0.49 4.49 3.31
N GLY A 34 0.65 5.19 4.43
CA GLY A 34 1.69 6.21 4.58
C GLY A 34 2.99 5.63 5.14
N ALA A 35 4.11 6.07 4.57
CA ALA A 35 5.47 5.85 5.04
C ALA A 35 6.15 7.23 5.24
N PRO A 36 5.87 7.91 6.36
CA PRO A 36 6.24 9.31 6.56
C PRO A 36 7.74 9.53 6.75
N LEU A 37 8.53 8.48 7.02
CA LEU A 37 9.99 8.57 7.17
C LEU A 37 10.72 8.00 5.95
N GLU A 38 9.99 7.60 4.91
CA GLU A 38 10.58 7.19 3.64
C GLU A 38 10.79 8.45 2.78
N ASP A 39 12.04 8.72 2.41
CA ASP A 39 12.48 9.96 1.74
C ASP A 39 11.99 11.23 2.47
N GLU A 40 11.10 12.02 1.84
CA GLU A 40 10.43 13.20 2.43
C GLU A 40 8.98 12.92 2.89
N GLY A 41 8.59 11.63 2.88
CA GLY A 41 7.26 11.14 3.15
C GLY A 41 6.60 10.58 1.87
N VAL A 42 6.29 9.28 1.89
CA VAL A 42 5.66 8.56 0.77
C VAL A 42 4.26 8.10 1.14
N VAL A 43 3.36 8.07 0.16
CA VAL A 43 2.03 7.45 0.27
C VAL A 43 1.88 6.40 -0.82
N TYR A 44 1.60 5.18 -0.40
CA TYR A 44 1.33 4.03 -1.25
C TYR A 44 -0.17 3.86 -1.45
N ILE A 45 -0.59 3.64 -2.69
CA ILE A 45 -1.98 3.34 -3.04
C ILE A 45 -2.05 1.87 -3.45
N TYR A 46 -2.87 1.11 -2.72
CA TYR A 46 -3.18 -0.27 -3.04
C TYR A 46 -4.60 -0.33 -3.57
N LEU A 47 -4.71 -0.72 -4.84
CA LEU A 47 -6.00 -0.91 -5.47
C LEU A 47 -6.67 -2.18 -4.95
N GLY A 48 -7.97 -2.10 -4.73
CA GLY A 48 -8.80 -3.27 -4.45
C GLY A 48 -8.75 -4.26 -5.62
N ASP A 49 -8.77 -5.54 -5.31
CA ASP A 49 -8.83 -6.62 -6.29
C ASP A 49 -9.88 -7.64 -5.83
N GLY A 50 -10.90 -7.86 -6.66
CA GLY A 50 -12.06 -8.68 -6.31
C GLY A 50 -11.74 -10.17 -6.21
N THR A 51 -10.53 -10.58 -6.62
CA THR A 51 -10.08 -11.98 -6.62
C THR A 51 -9.03 -12.27 -5.56
N LEU A 52 -8.22 -11.27 -5.17
CA LEU A 52 -7.10 -11.42 -4.23
C LEU A 52 -7.19 -10.52 -2.99
N GLY A 53 -8.17 -9.61 -2.92
CA GLY A 53 -8.25 -8.61 -1.86
C GLY A 53 -7.35 -7.41 -2.17
N ILE A 54 -6.36 -7.11 -1.33
CA ILE A 54 -5.42 -6.01 -1.60
C ILE A 54 -4.34 -6.53 -2.54
N ASN A 55 -4.21 -5.94 -3.74
CA ASN A 55 -3.25 -6.42 -4.74
C ASN A 55 -1.81 -6.01 -4.37
N PRO A 56 -0.91 -6.96 -4.02
CA PRO A 56 0.44 -6.63 -3.55
C PRO A 56 1.38 -6.18 -4.69
N LYS A 57 0.94 -6.20 -5.96
CA LYS A 57 1.77 -5.78 -7.10
C LYS A 57 2.19 -4.31 -7.08
N HIS A 58 1.53 -3.49 -6.26
CA HIS A 58 1.85 -2.07 -6.07
C HIS A 58 2.63 -1.79 -4.78
N ALA A 59 3.07 -2.83 -4.06
CA ALA A 59 4.00 -2.65 -2.96
C ALA A 59 5.38 -2.22 -3.50
N PRO A 60 6.08 -1.28 -2.84
CA PRO A 60 7.49 -1.03 -3.13
C PRO A 60 8.28 -2.33 -2.92
N GLN A 61 9.24 -2.58 -3.82
CA GLN A 61 10.22 -3.66 -3.65
C GLN A 61 11.34 -3.21 -2.73
#